data_AF-A0A2D7TGX3-F1
#
_entry.id   AF-A0A2D7TGX3-F1
#
_cell.length_a   1.000
_cell.length_b   1.000
_cell.length_c   1.000
_cell.angle_alpha   90.00
_cell.angle_beta   90.00
_cell.angle_gamma   90.00
#
_symmetry.space_group_name_H-M   'P 1'
#
loop_
_entity.id
_entity.type
_entity.pdbx_description
1 polymer ?
#
loop_
_entity_poly.entity_id
_entity_poly.type
_entity_poly.pdbx_seq_one_letter_code
_entity_poly.pdbx_strand_id
1 'polypeptide(L)' 'MPKGKVKWFNKTKGYGFIEPEEGDKDV' A
#
# COMPACT_ATOMS: atom_id res chain seq x y z
N MET A 1 -2.88 6.63 10.68
CA MET A 1 -2.65 5.36 9.96
C MET A 1 -2.23 5.72 8.54
N PRO A 2 -1.06 5.29 8.06
CA PRO A 2 -0.67 5.54 6.66
C PRO A 2 -1.73 4.90 5.75
N LYS A 3 -2.34 5.71 4.88
CA LYS A 3 -3.29 5.25 3.86
C LYS A 3 -2.48 4.90 2.62
N GLY A 4 -2.80 3.76 2.01
CA GLY A 4 -2.12 3.26 0.83
C GLY A 4 -3.04 2.32 0.08
N LYS A 5 -2.92 2.27 -1.25
CA LYS A 5 -3.74 1.41 -2.10
C LYS A 5 -3.08 0.05 -2.22
N VAL A 6 -3.85 -1.02 -2.03
CA VAL A 6 -3.37 -2.39 -2.26
C VAL A 6 -3.04 -2.53 -3.75
N LYS A 7 -1.75 -2.64 -4.07
CA LYS A 7 -1.30 -2.81 -5.46
C LYS A 7 -1.57 -4.22 -5.94
N TRP A 8 -1.22 -5.18 -5.10
CA TRP A 8 -1.56 -6.58 -5.28
C TRP A 8 -1.42 -7.34 -3.96
N PHE A 9 -2.18 -8.42 -3.82
CA PHE A 9 -2.17 -9.28 -2.64
C PHE A 9 -2.25 -10.75 -3.05
N ASN A 10 -1.33 -11.58 -2.55
CA ASN A 10 -1.37 -13.02 -2.74
C ASN A 10 -2.00 -13.69 -1.50
N LYS A 11 -3.26 -14.10 -1.63
CA LYS A 11 -4.03 -14.74 -0.55
C LYS A 11 -3.41 -16.06 -0.08
N THR A 12 -2.83 -16.83 -0.99
CA THR A 12 -2.26 -18.15 -0.70
C THR A 12 -1.01 -18.04 0.15
N LYS A 13 -0.17 -17.03 -0.13
CA LYS A 13 1.10 -16.85 0.58
C LYS A 13 1.02 -15.82 1.73
N GLY A 14 -0.08 -15.09 1.86
CA GLY A 14 -0.31 -14.16 2.97
C GLY A 14 0.51 -12.86 2.92
N TYR A 15 1.08 -12.52 1.77
CA TYR A 15 1.82 -11.27 1.58
C TYR A 15 1.34 -10.52 0.35
N GLY A 16 1.61 -9.21 0.34
CA GLY A 16 1.27 -8.33 -0.75
C GLY A 16 2.10 -7.06 -0.67
N PHE A 17 1.92 -6.21 -1.68
CA PHE A 17 2.55 -4.92 -1.73
C PHE A 17 1.47 -3.84 -1.70
N ILE A 18 1.65 -2.89 -0.80
CA ILE A 18 0.80 -1.70 -0.72
C ILE A 18 1.61 -0.57 -1.33
N GLU A 19 1.01 0.10 -2.31
CA GLU A 19 1.56 1.35 -2.81
C GLU A 19 1.22 2.43 -1.78
N PRO A 20 2.21 3.08 -1.16
CA PRO A 20 1.94 4.22 -0.30
C PRO A 20 1.24 5.27 -1.16
N GLU A 21 0.16 5.86 -0.64
CA GLU A 21 -0.47 7.00 -1.30
C GLU A 21 0.53 8.15 -1.18
N GLU A 22 1.33 8.37 -2.23
CA GLU A 22 2.25 9.50 -2.32
C GLU A 22 1.38 10.77 -2.42
N GLY A 23 0.95 11.27 -1.26
CA GLY A 23 -0.04 12.35 -1.18
C GLY A 23 0.15 13.33 -0.01
N ASP A 24 1.02 13.04 0.96
CA ASP A 24 1.39 13.96 2.04
C ASP A 24 2.89 14.29 1.95
N LYS A 25 3.35 14.67 0.75
CA LYS A 25 4.50 15.57 0.66
C LYS A 25 3.95 16.98 0.89
N ASP A 26 3.63 17.31 2.13
CA ASP A 26 3.61 18.71 2.55
C ASP A 26 5.05 19.23 2.44
N VAL A 27 5.33 19.99 1.37
CA VAL A 27 6.57 20.74 1.15
C VAL A 27 6.26 22.21 1.09
#